data_AF-A0A218VY49-F1
#
_entry.id   AF-A0A218VY49-F1
#
_cell.length_a   1.000
_cell.length_b   1.000
_cell.length_c   1.000
_cell.angle_alpha   90.00
_cell.angle_beta   90.00
_cell.angle_gamma   90.00
#
_symmetry.space_group_name_H-M   'P 1'
#
loop_
_entity.id
_entity.type
_entity.pdbx_description
1 polymer ?
#
loop_
_entity_poly.entity_id
_entity_poly.type
_entity_poly.pdbx_seq_one_letter_code
_entity_poly.pdbx_strand_id
1 'polypeptide(L)'
;MTVLKRYVLRLFISLKYITANVVDRNNGRIVATASTVEHSIKNSLECGRSCNAKAAGVVGEVLAMRLKVEGLELGQARGIHLDVTKEIEKKGLGSKTKVWAVVNALRSNGVKLILDDEAREDSSRPGYADGKLQLEVAKRQAIVYSLYAPKVKSVMELKQLKS
;
A
#
# COMPACT_ATOMS: atom_id res chain seq x y z
N MET A 1 8.51 -26.13 9.48
CA MET A 1 7.63 -24.97 9.82
C MET A 1 7.58 -24.04 8.61
N THR A 2 6.44 -23.87 7.95
CA THR A 2 6.33 -22.97 6.79
C THR A 2 6.03 -21.55 7.27
N VAL A 3 6.96 -20.62 7.09
CA VAL A 3 6.73 -19.23 7.52
C VAL A 3 5.62 -18.61 6.67
N LEU A 4 4.65 -17.94 7.32
CA LEU A 4 3.52 -17.26 6.66
C LEU A 4 4.01 -16.18 5.67
N LYS A 5 5.00 -15.39 6.09
CA LYS A 5 5.70 -14.40 5.27
C LYS A 5 6.93 -15.03 4.61
N ARG A 6 6.72 -15.74 3.50
CA ARG A 6 7.81 -16.44 2.81
C ARG A 6 8.77 -15.47 2.12
N TYR A 7 8.25 -14.57 1.30
CA TYR A 7 9.06 -13.61 0.56
C TYR A 7 8.97 -12.24 1.22
N VAL A 8 10.12 -11.67 1.56
CA VAL A 8 10.23 -10.32 2.14
C VAL A 8 11.07 -9.47 1.22
N LEU A 9 10.54 -8.32 0.80
CA LEU A 9 11.32 -7.32 0.09
C LEU A 9 12.07 -6.44 1.10
N ARG A 10 13.37 -6.32 0.90
CA ARG A 10 14.26 -5.41 1.62
C ARG A 10 14.82 -4.42 0.63
N LEU A 11 14.43 -3.17 0.79
CA LEU A 11 14.98 -2.05 0.08
C LEU A 11 16.17 -1.50 0.87
N PHE A 12 17.19 -1.02 0.19
CA PHE A 12 18.28 -0.22 0.75
C PHE A 12 18.42 1.04 -0.12
N ILE A 13 18.27 2.20 0.50
CA ILE A 13 18.39 3.49 -0.19
C ILE A 13 19.54 4.23 0.48
N SER A 14 20.58 4.52 -0.30
CA SER A 14 21.66 5.40 0.11
C SER A 14 21.61 6.70 -0.69
N LEU A 15 22.54 7.60 -0.39
CA LEU A 15 22.79 8.80 -1.20
C LEU A 15 23.25 8.45 -2.61
N LYS A 16 23.99 7.35 -2.78
CA LYS A 16 24.63 7.00 -4.05
C LYS A 16 23.92 5.91 -4.83
N TYR A 17 23.24 4.97 -4.18
CA TYR A 17 22.63 3.83 -4.88
C TYR A 17 21.32 3.40 -4.22
N ILE A 18 20.47 2.76 -5.02
CA ILE A 18 19.26 2.08 -4.59
C ILE A 18 19.44 0.60 -4.90
N THR A 19 19.15 -0.23 -3.91
CA THR A 19 19.21 -1.70 -4.01
C THR A 19 17.90 -2.27 -3.46
N ALA A 20 17.37 -3.28 -4.13
CA ALA A 20 16.13 -3.95 -3.77
C ALA A 20 16.36 -5.46 -3.83
N ASN A 21 16.16 -6.13 -2.69
CA ASN A 21 16.44 -7.55 -2.52
C ASN A 21 15.18 -8.27 -2.07
N VAL A 22 14.78 -9.32 -2.77
CA VAL A 22 13.73 -10.23 -2.33
C VAL A 22 14.37 -11.42 -1.65
N VAL A 23 14.07 -11.62 -0.36
CA VAL A 23 14.63 -12.69 0.45
C VAL A 23 13.55 -13.74 0.73
N ASP A 24 13.86 -15.02 0.49
CA ASP A 24 13.04 -16.13 0.96
C ASP A 24 13.43 -16.46 2.41
N ARG A 25 12.49 -16.30 3.33
CA ARG A 25 12.69 -16.52 4.76
C ARG A 25 12.78 -18.01 5.13
N ASN A 26 12.28 -18.90 4.28
CA ASN A 26 12.38 -20.34 4.51
C ASN A 26 13.77 -20.87 4.15
N ASN A 27 14.35 -20.35 3.05
CA ASN A 27 15.65 -20.80 2.57
C ASN A 27 16.81 -19.89 3.03
N GLY A 28 16.52 -18.70 3.56
CA GLY A 28 17.53 -17.70 3.91
C GLY A 28 18.32 -17.16 2.71
N ARG A 29 17.85 -17.42 1.49
CA ARG A 29 18.50 -17.02 0.23
C ARG A 29 17.82 -15.82 -0.38
N ILE A 30 18.61 -15.03 -1.10
CA ILE A 30 18.10 -13.94 -1.93
C ILE A 30 17.61 -14.57 -3.23
N VAL A 31 16.37 -14.28 -3.58
CA VAL A 31 15.66 -14.79 -4.75
C VAL A 31 16.05 -13.90 -5.93
N ALA A 32 15.58 -12.65 -5.90
CA ALA A 32 15.96 -11.64 -6.87
C ALA A 32 16.63 -10.44 -6.19
N THR A 33 17.62 -9.87 -6.86
CA THR A 33 18.25 -8.60 -6.49
C THR A 33 18.12 -7.65 -7.67
N ALA A 34 17.92 -6.36 -7.41
CA ALA A 34 18.05 -5.31 -8.41
C ALA A 34 18.71 -4.08 -7.79
N SER A 35 19.73 -3.51 -8.45
CA SER A 35 20.39 -2.31 -7.94
C SER A 35 20.85 -1.35 -9.04
N THR A 36 20.88 -0.06 -8.73
CA THR A 36 21.43 0.97 -9.64
C THR A 36 22.95 0.89 -9.82
N VAL A 37 23.62 -0.01 -9.09
CA VAL A 37 25.06 -0.30 -9.26
C VAL A 37 25.29 -1.17 -10.50
N GLU A 38 24.29 -1.95 -10.89
CA GLU A 38 24.39 -2.82 -12.06
C GLU A 38 24.68 -2.03 -13.31
N HIS A 39 25.63 -2.53 -14.11
CA HIS A 39 26.13 -1.79 -15.25
C HIS A 39 25.04 -1.50 -16.28
N SER A 40 24.14 -2.47 -16.51
CA SER A 40 22.99 -2.33 -17.42
C SER A 40 22.05 -1.21 -16.97
N ILE A 41 21.71 -1.14 -15.69
CA ILE A 41 20.80 -0.12 -15.15
C ILE A 41 21.50 1.24 -15.10
N LYS A 42 22.79 1.26 -14.72
CA LYS A 42 23.58 2.49 -14.62
C LYS A 42 23.72 3.20 -15.98
N ASN A 43 23.91 2.44 -17.06
CA ASN A 43 24.04 2.99 -18.40
C ASN A 43 22.69 3.50 -18.96
N SER A 44 21.57 2.92 -18.53
CA SER A 44 20.23 3.35 -18.90
C SER A 44 19.72 4.59 -18.14
N LEU A 45 20.44 5.06 -17.13
CA LEU A 45 20.05 6.24 -16.36
C LEU A 45 20.66 7.51 -16.96
N GLU A 46 19.85 8.24 -17.72
CA GLU A 46 20.22 9.43 -18.50
C GLU A 46 20.86 10.60 -17.73
N CYS A 47 20.91 10.56 -16.40
CA CYS A 47 21.22 11.76 -15.61
C CYS A 47 22.35 11.58 -14.57
N GLY A 48 23.10 10.47 -14.58
CA GLY A 48 24.20 10.21 -13.62
C GLY A 48 23.79 10.15 -12.13
N ARG A 49 22.53 10.48 -11.82
CA ARG A 49 21.89 10.44 -10.51
C ARG A 49 21.20 9.10 -10.34
N SER A 50 21.89 8.19 -9.70
CA SER A 50 21.45 6.84 -9.35
C SER A 50 20.44 6.77 -8.19
N CYS A 51 20.15 7.88 -7.51
CA CYS A 51 19.33 7.90 -6.29
C CYS A 51 18.00 8.67 -6.43
N ASN A 52 17.45 8.81 -7.64
CA ASN A 52 16.20 9.53 -7.91
C ASN A 52 14.95 8.64 -7.79
N ALA A 53 13.77 9.24 -7.65
CA ALA A 53 12.50 8.51 -7.66
C ALA A 53 12.27 7.77 -9.01
N LYS A 54 12.68 8.37 -10.13
CA LYS A 54 12.66 7.70 -11.45
C LYS A 54 13.58 6.48 -11.49
N ALA A 55 14.80 6.60 -10.96
CA ALA A 55 15.73 5.47 -10.86
C ALA A 55 15.18 4.35 -9.95
N ALA A 56 14.53 4.72 -8.85
CA ALA A 56 13.83 3.78 -7.97
C ALA A 56 12.72 3.02 -8.73
N GLY A 57 11.95 3.71 -9.57
CA GLY A 57 10.96 3.09 -10.45
C GLY A 57 11.58 2.05 -11.39
N VAL A 58 12.67 2.42 -12.08
CA VAL A 58 13.40 1.51 -12.99
C VAL A 58 13.95 0.28 -12.24
N VAL A 59 14.51 0.47 -11.04
CA VAL A 59 14.95 -0.67 -10.19
C VAL A 59 13.77 -1.57 -9.83
N GLY A 60 12.61 -1.00 -9.50
CA GLY A 60 11.39 -1.74 -9.21
C GLY A 60 10.88 -2.54 -10.41
N GLU A 61 10.96 -1.98 -11.61
CA GLU A 61 10.59 -2.65 -12.85
C GLU A 61 11.53 -3.80 -13.19
N VAL A 62 12.84 -3.58 -13.13
CA VAL A 62 13.83 -4.66 -13.35
C VAL A 62 13.68 -5.77 -12.31
N LEU A 63 13.41 -5.42 -11.06
CA LEU A 63 13.12 -6.40 -10.01
C LEU A 63 11.85 -7.19 -10.33
N ALA A 64 10.78 -6.52 -10.78
CA ALA A 64 9.54 -7.17 -11.17
C ALA A 64 9.80 -8.21 -12.27
N MET A 65 10.51 -7.82 -13.34
CA MET A 65 10.86 -8.72 -14.43
C MET A 65 11.68 -9.93 -13.97
N ARG A 66 12.67 -9.73 -13.08
CA ARG A 66 13.48 -10.82 -12.51
C ARG A 66 12.62 -11.81 -11.72
N LEU A 67 11.67 -11.31 -10.95
CA LEU A 67 10.73 -12.16 -10.20
C LEU A 67 9.80 -12.96 -11.12
N LYS A 68 9.44 -12.43 -12.29
CA LYS A 68 8.69 -13.19 -13.30
C LYS A 68 9.53 -14.33 -13.88
N VAL A 69 10.77 -14.04 -14.24
CA VAL A 69 11.71 -15.02 -14.80
C VAL A 69 12.00 -16.14 -13.80
N GLU A 70 12.12 -15.81 -12.51
CA GLU A 70 12.31 -16.80 -11.45
C GLU A 70 11.03 -17.58 -11.10
N GLY A 71 9.91 -17.33 -11.79
CA GLY A 71 8.69 -18.12 -11.68
C GLY A 71 7.82 -17.84 -10.46
N LEU A 72 8.02 -16.69 -9.80
CA LEU A 72 7.22 -16.31 -8.62
C LEU A 72 5.74 -16.05 -8.95
N GLU A 73 5.37 -15.95 -10.24
CA GLU A 73 3.99 -15.73 -10.69
C GLU A 73 3.11 -16.99 -10.62
N LEU A 74 3.68 -18.19 -10.64
CA LEU A 74 2.92 -19.45 -10.72
C LEU A 74 2.83 -20.24 -9.40
N GLY A 75 3.74 -20.00 -8.45
CA GLY A 75 3.99 -20.98 -7.39
C GLY A 75 3.33 -20.76 -6.04
N GLN A 76 3.08 -19.52 -5.61
CA GLN A 76 2.59 -19.27 -4.25
C GLN A 76 1.65 -18.07 -4.19
N ALA A 77 0.39 -18.35 -3.89
CA ALA A 77 -0.66 -17.38 -3.54
C ALA A 77 -0.29 -16.37 -2.42
N ARG A 78 0.91 -16.49 -1.82
CA ARG A 78 1.42 -15.77 -0.66
C ARG A 78 2.02 -14.38 -0.94
N GLY A 79 2.23 -13.97 -2.19
CA GLY A 79 2.69 -12.61 -2.50
C GLY A 79 4.03 -12.21 -1.87
N ILE A 80 4.52 -11.02 -2.21
CA ILE A 80 5.73 -10.43 -1.60
C ILE A 80 5.30 -9.53 -0.45
N HIS A 81 5.77 -9.84 0.75
CA HIS A 81 5.50 -9.04 1.92
C HIS A 81 6.47 -7.86 1.97
N LEU A 82 5.89 -6.69 2.18
CA LEU A 82 6.56 -5.40 2.19
C LEU A 82 6.17 -4.67 3.47
N ASP A 83 7.09 -4.59 4.42
CA ASP A 83 6.95 -3.77 5.62
C ASP A 83 7.32 -2.31 5.26
N VAL A 84 6.46 -1.60 4.51
CA VAL A 84 6.72 -0.24 4.04
C VAL A 84 6.97 0.73 5.20
N THR A 85 6.24 0.56 6.30
CA THR A 85 6.34 1.40 7.49
C THR A 85 7.71 1.28 8.17
N LYS A 86 8.25 0.07 8.33
CA LYS A 86 9.60 -0.15 8.86
C LYS A 86 10.70 0.36 7.94
N GLU A 87 10.49 0.32 6.62
CA GLU A 87 11.46 0.84 5.66
C GLU A 87 11.52 2.36 5.62
N ILE A 88 10.36 3.02 5.77
CA ILE A 88 10.27 4.48 5.86
C ILE A 88 10.87 4.98 7.18
N GLU A 89 10.56 4.32 8.29
CA GLU A 89 11.08 4.68 9.62
C GLU A 89 12.61 4.58 9.71
N LYS A 90 13.21 3.55 9.09
CA LYS A 90 14.67 3.38 9.10
C LYS A 90 15.44 4.38 8.23
N LYS A 91 14.79 5.07 7.30
CA LYS A 91 15.46 5.85 6.24
C LYS A 91 15.03 7.32 6.16
N GLY A 92 14.02 7.73 6.91
CA GLY A 92 13.60 9.13 7.03
C GLY A 92 12.71 9.64 5.88
N LEU A 93 12.24 10.89 6.01
CA LEU A 93 11.15 11.47 5.20
C LEU A 93 11.43 11.48 3.68
N GLY A 94 12.68 11.73 3.26
CA GLY A 94 13.08 11.78 1.84
C GLY A 94 13.10 10.42 1.13
N SER A 95 13.00 9.32 1.89
CA SER A 95 12.97 7.97 1.33
C SER A 95 11.57 7.53 0.90
N LYS A 96 10.50 8.16 1.43
CA LYS A 96 9.10 7.80 1.18
C LYS A 96 8.76 7.80 -0.30
N THR A 97 9.13 8.85 -1.03
CA THR A 97 8.85 8.97 -2.48
C THR A 97 9.58 7.90 -3.29
N LYS A 98 10.79 7.52 -2.89
CA LYS A 98 11.59 6.50 -3.57
C LYS A 98 11.04 5.09 -3.32
N VAL A 99 10.64 4.80 -2.09
CA VAL A 99 9.97 3.53 -1.73
C VAL A 99 8.65 3.41 -2.49
N TRP A 100 7.83 4.47 -2.48
CA TRP A 100 6.57 4.48 -3.23
C TRP A 100 6.75 4.30 -4.73
N ALA A 101 7.81 4.85 -5.33
CA ALA A 101 8.12 4.63 -6.74
C ALA A 101 8.41 3.15 -7.05
N VAL A 102 9.15 2.44 -6.18
CA VAL A 102 9.39 0.99 -6.32
C VAL A 102 8.09 0.21 -6.18
N VAL A 103 7.28 0.52 -5.15
CA VAL A 103 5.98 -0.16 -4.92
C VAL A 103 5.04 0.04 -6.10
N ASN A 104 4.98 1.26 -6.66
CA ASN A 104 4.16 1.55 -7.82
C ASN A 104 4.63 0.78 -9.06
N ALA A 105 5.94 0.73 -9.31
CA ALA A 105 6.52 -0.04 -10.42
C ALA A 105 6.27 -1.55 -10.30
N LEU A 106 6.32 -2.10 -9.09
CA LEU A 106 5.98 -3.51 -8.86
C LEU A 106 4.49 -3.79 -9.10
N ARG A 107 3.62 -2.87 -8.66
CA ARG A 107 2.17 -2.97 -8.86
C ARG A 107 1.77 -2.86 -10.33
N SER A 108 2.37 -1.93 -11.08
CA SER A 108 2.10 -1.77 -12.52
C SER A 108 2.52 -2.99 -13.33
N ASN A 109 3.53 -3.72 -12.85
CA ASN A 109 4.01 -4.94 -13.47
C ASN A 109 3.26 -6.22 -13.04
N GLY A 110 2.24 -6.12 -12.18
CA GLY A 110 1.37 -7.25 -11.81
C GLY A 110 1.88 -8.11 -10.65
N VAL A 111 2.91 -7.67 -9.91
CA VAL A 111 3.42 -8.41 -8.75
C VAL A 111 2.44 -8.26 -7.57
N LYS A 112 1.99 -9.38 -6.99
CA LYS A 112 1.09 -9.37 -5.82
C LYS A 112 1.88 -8.97 -4.56
N LEU A 113 1.79 -7.69 -4.20
CA LEU A 113 2.39 -7.14 -2.98
C LEU A 113 1.39 -7.21 -1.81
N ILE A 114 1.85 -7.69 -0.67
CA ILE A 114 1.13 -7.64 0.60
C ILE A 114 1.85 -6.60 1.46
N LEU A 115 1.18 -5.48 1.72
CA LEU A 115 1.68 -4.46 2.61
C LEU A 115 1.32 -4.87 4.04
N ASP A 116 2.32 -5.24 4.82
CA ASP A 116 2.16 -5.50 6.24
C ASP A 116 2.23 -4.16 6.98
N ASP A 117 1.17 -3.36 6.89
CA ASP A 117 0.86 -2.43 7.97
C ASP A 117 0.30 -3.29 9.10
N GLU A 118 0.94 -3.25 10.26
CA GLU A 118 0.64 -4.02 11.47
C GLU A 118 -0.87 -4.33 11.66
N ALA A 119 -1.33 -5.43 11.07
CA ALA A 119 -2.61 -6.02 11.40
C ALA A 119 -2.34 -7.03 12.53
N ARG A 120 -2.31 -6.52 13.76
CA ARG A 120 -2.89 -7.32 14.83
C ARG A 120 -4.39 -7.34 14.58
N GLU A 121 -4.80 -8.50 14.11
CA GLU A 121 -6.14 -9.04 14.03
C GLU A 121 -7.15 -8.39 13.08
N ASP A 122 -7.65 -9.32 12.27
CA ASP A 122 -8.98 -9.40 11.72
C ASP A 122 -9.25 -8.77 10.35
N SER A 123 -9.98 -9.59 9.61
CA SER A 123 -10.66 -9.34 8.36
C SER A 123 -11.02 -7.88 8.09
N SER A 124 -10.84 -7.49 6.83
CA SER A 124 -11.55 -6.36 6.20
C SER A 124 -10.99 -4.97 6.47
N ARG A 125 -10.31 -4.42 5.45
CA ARG A 125 -10.37 -3.02 5.02
C ARG A 125 -11.13 -2.07 5.99
N PRO A 126 -10.46 -1.32 6.87
CA PRO A 126 -11.15 -0.30 7.65
C PRO A 126 -11.44 0.90 6.74
N GLY A 127 -12.71 1.27 6.64
CA GLY A 127 -13.08 2.66 6.32
C GLY A 127 -13.89 2.94 5.07
N TYR A 128 -14.16 1.98 4.17
CA TYR A 128 -15.02 2.24 2.99
C TYR A 128 -16.37 1.52 2.99
N ALA A 129 -16.47 0.37 3.65
CA ALA A 129 -17.75 -0.35 3.78
C ALA A 129 -18.64 0.28 4.88
N ASP A 130 -18.01 0.64 6.00
CA ASP A 130 -18.70 1.24 7.14
C ASP A 130 -19.24 2.66 6.82
N GLY A 131 -18.50 3.44 6.02
CA GLY A 131 -18.97 4.76 5.56
C GLY A 131 -20.24 4.71 4.70
N LYS A 132 -20.42 3.65 3.88
CA LYS A 132 -21.66 3.47 3.10
C LYS A 132 -22.83 3.07 4.00
N LEU A 133 -22.59 2.21 4.99
CA LEU A 133 -23.59 1.82 5.98
C LEU A 133 -24.01 3.01 6.84
N GLN A 134 -23.06 3.82 7.30
CA GLN A 134 -23.32 5.05 8.06
C GLN A 134 -24.12 6.07 7.24
N LEU A 135 -23.80 6.26 5.96
CA LEU A 135 -24.55 7.13 5.07
C LEU A 135 -25.99 6.64 4.87
N GLU A 136 -26.19 5.33 4.77
CA GLU A 136 -27.53 4.75 4.58
C GLU A 136 -28.39 4.83 5.86
N VAL A 137 -27.78 4.59 7.04
CA VAL A 137 -28.44 4.79 8.33
C VAL A 137 -28.83 6.26 8.54
N ALA A 138 -27.94 7.20 8.23
CA ALA A 138 -28.22 8.62 8.34
C ALA A 138 -29.38 9.06 7.42
N LYS A 139 -29.44 8.53 6.19
CA LYS A 139 -30.56 8.79 5.27
C LYS A 139 -31.90 8.28 5.83
N ARG A 140 -31.92 7.07 6.40
CA ARG A 140 -33.14 6.50 7.01
C ARG A 140 -33.60 7.30 8.22
N GLN A 141 -32.66 7.70 9.08
CA GLN A 141 -32.96 8.55 10.24
C GLN A 141 -33.50 9.92 9.82
N ALA A 142 -32.91 10.57 8.80
CA ALA A 142 -33.39 11.85 8.29
C ALA A 142 -34.84 11.79 7.78
N ILE A 143 -35.22 10.69 7.11
CA ILE A 143 -36.60 10.49 6.66
C ILE A 143 -37.55 10.36 7.86
N VAL A 144 -37.20 9.54 8.85
CA VAL A 144 -38.02 9.38 10.07
C VAL A 144 -38.22 10.72 10.76
N TYR A 145 -37.16 11.51 10.95
CA TYR A 145 -37.27 12.84 11.54
C TYR A 145 -38.13 13.79 10.71
N SER A 146 -38.07 13.71 9.38
CA SER A 146 -38.91 14.55 8.52
C SER A 146 -40.41 14.18 8.60
N LEU A 147 -40.73 12.90 8.83
CA LEU A 147 -42.11 12.42 8.98
C LEU A 147 -42.68 12.69 10.38
N TYR A 148 -41.84 12.58 11.41
CA TYR A 148 -42.22 12.87 12.79
C TYR A 148 -42.13 14.35 13.15
N ALA A 149 -41.50 15.17 12.32
CA ALA A 149 -41.41 16.61 12.53
C ALA A 149 -42.82 17.21 12.53
N PRO A 150 -43.25 17.84 13.65
CA PRO A 150 -44.51 18.55 13.70
C PRO A 150 -44.53 19.66 12.62
N LYS A 151 -45.61 19.77 11.85
CA LYS A 151 -45.79 20.85 10.84
C LYS A 151 -45.88 22.26 11.43
N VAL A 152 -45.73 22.43 12.75
CA VAL A 152 -45.81 23.73 13.41
C VAL A 152 -44.55 24.53 13.14
N LYS A 153 -44.72 25.64 12.43
CA LYS A 153 -43.64 26.57 12.08
C LYS A 153 -43.25 27.48 13.26
N SER A 154 -43.99 27.42 14.35
CA SER A 154 -43.81 28.30 15.51
C SER A 154 -44.34 27.65 16.81
N VAL A 155 -43.56 27.80 17.89
CA VAL A 155 -43.92 27.38 19.26
C VAL A 155 -45.22 28.06 19.75
N MET A 156 -45.65 29.16 19.12
CA MET A 156 -46.90 29.86 19.45
C MET A 156 -48.18 29.11 19.06
N GLU A 157 -48.17 28.26 18.01
CA GLU A 157 -49.38 27.53 17.57
C GLU A 157 -49.77 26.39 18.51
N LEU A 158 -48.80 25.81 19.24
CA LEU A 158 -49.05 24.74 20.21
C LEU A 158 -49.86 25.19 21.43
N LYS A 159 -49.89 26.50 21.73
CA LYS A 159 -50.64 27.07 22.86
C LYS A 159 -52.14 27.24 22.57
N GLN A 160 -52.56 27.26 21.30
CA GLN A 160 -53.97 27.50 20.95
C GLN A 160 -54.81 26.22 20.83
N LEU A 161 -54.19 25.04 20.73
CA LEU A 161 -54.89 23.74 20.58
C LEU A 161 -55.33 23.09 21.92
N LYS A 162 -55.14 23.79 23.05
CA LYS A 162 -55.54 23.32 24.40
C LYS A 162 -56.63 24.17 25.04
N SER A 163 -57.50 24.79 24.24
CA SER A 163 -58.72 25.45 24.73
C SER A 163 -59.97 24.77 24.21
#